data_AF-A0A358M6J6-F1
#
_entry.id   AF-A0A358M6J6-F1
#
_cell.length_a   1.000
_cell.length_b   1.000
_cell.length_c   1.000
_cell.angle_alpha   90.00
_cell.angle_beta   90.00
_cell.angle_gamma   90.00
#
_symmetry.space_group_name_H-M   'P 1'
#
loop_
_entity.id
_entity.type
_entity.pdbx_description
1 polymer ?
#
loop_
_entity_poly.entity_id
_entity_poly.type
_entity_poly.pdbx_seq_one_letter_code
_entity_poly.pdbx_strand_id
1 'polypeptide(L)' 'MNREQKLRTLILDRYTSLRQFAIEADIPYSTPMTLLSRDIGGASFDIVIKICRKLEIDPFDFYSKNNSYK' A
#
# COMPACT_ATOMS: atom_id res chain seq x y z
N MET A 1 -6.29 -0.92 13.50
CA MET A 1 -5.71 -1.46 12.26
C MET A 1 -4.75 -0.42 11.71
N ASN A 2 -3.46 -0.77 11.53
CA ASN A 2 -2.48 0.19 11.01
C ASN A 2 -2.57 0.30 9.47
N ARG A 3 -1.99 1.34 8.89
CA ARG A 3 -2.00 1.62 7.44
C ARG A 3 -1.52 0.41 6.63
N GLU A 4 -0.42 -0.21 7.03
CA GLU A 4 0.18 -1.39 6.39
C GLU A 4 -0.81 -2.56 6.38
N GLN A 5 -1.53 -2.77 7.48
CA GLN A 5 -2.53 -3.83 7.57
C GLN A 5 -3.71 -3.55 6.62
N LYS A 6 -4.19 -2.30 6.57
CA LYS A 6 -5.25 -1.89 5.63
C LYS A 6 -4.82 -2.15 4.18
N LEU A 7 -3.56 -1.85 3.85
CA LEU A 7 -3.03 -2.01 2.49
C LEU A 7 -2.96 -3.49 2.15
N ARG A 8 -2.46 -4.29 3.09
CA ARG A 8 -2.37 -5.73 2.94
C ARG A 8 -3.74 -6.34 2.70
N THR A 9 -4.75 -5.96 3.47
CA THR A 9 -6.12 -6.44 3.28
C THR A 9 -6.66 -6.03 1.90
N LEU A 10 -6.52 -4.77 1.51
CA LEU A 10 -6.97 -4.31 0.18
C LEU A 10 -6.31 -5.06 -0.97
N ILE A 11 -5.01 -5.37 -0.85
CA ILE A 11 -4.31 -6.19 -1.84
C ILE A 11 -4.89 -7.61 -1.85
N LEU A 12 -5.06 -8.24 -0.70
CA LEU A 12 -5.53 -9.62 -0.62
C LEU A 12 -7.02 -9.79 -0.96
N ASP A 13 -7.82 -8.72 -0.87
CA ASP A 13 -9.23 -8.72 -1.32
C ASP A 13 -9.34 -8.74 -2.84
N ARG A 14 -8.36 -8.18 -3.57
CA ARG A 14 -8.37 -8.08 -5.04
C ARG A 14 -7.42 -9.05 -5.74
N TYR A 15 -6.40 -9.56 -5.05
CA TYR A 15 -5.35 -10.41 -5.60
C TYR A 15 -5.12 -11.64 -4.72
N THR A 16 -4.80 -12.78 -5.34
CA THR A 16 -4.57 -14.05 -4.63
C THR A 16 -3.35 -14.00 -3.70
N SER A 17 -2.36 -13.14 -3.99
CA SER A 17 -1.19 -12.96 -3.14
C SER A 17 -0.49 -11.62 -3.36
N LEU A 18 0.37 -11.22 -2.41
CA LEU A 18 1.28 -10.07 -2.58
C LEU A 18 2.23 -10.24 -3.78
N ARG A 19 2.59 -11.48 -4.12
CA ARG A 19 3.41 -11.78 -5.30
C ARG A 19 2.67 -11.47 -6.58
N GLN A 20 1.42 -11.92 -6.68
CA GLN A 20 0.59 -11.65 -7.85
C GLN A 20 0.39 -10.14 -8.01
N PHE A 21 0.06 -9.44 -6.94
CA PHE A 21 -0.04 -8.00 -6.94
C PHE A 21 1.24 -7.33 -7.46
N ALA A 22 2.42 -7.76 -6.99
CA ALA A 22 3.69 -7.20 -7.42
C ALA A 22 3.92 -7.37 -8.94
N ILE A 23 3.59 -8.54 -9.49
CA ILE A 23 3.68 -8.82 -10.93
C ILE A 23 2.73 -7.90 -11.71
N GLU A 24 1.47 -7.82 -11.27
CA GLU A 24 0.45 -7.02 -11.97
C GLU A 24 0.64 -5.50 -11.82
N ALA A 25 1.25 -5.07 -10.72
CA ALA A 25 1.65 -3.69 -10.47
C ALA A 25 2.99 -3.33 -11.12
N ASP A 26 3.67 -4.30 -11.74
CA ASP A 26 4.99 -4.13 -12.34
C ASP A 26 6.01 -3.56 -11.33
N ILE A 27 6.06 -4.15 -10.13
CA ILE A 27 7.02 -3.78 -9.07
C ILE A 27 7.76 -5.02 -8.56
N PRO A 28 9.00 -4.86 -8.05
CA PRO A 28 9.70 -5.95 -7.39
C PRO A 28 8.88 -6.54 -6.24
N TYR A 29 8.89 -7.86 -6.05
CA TYR A 29 8.20 -8.51 -4.92
C TYR A 29 8.69 -8.00 -3.56
N SER A 30 9.95 -7.59 -3.48
CA SER A 30 10.52 -6.98 -2.27
C SER A 30 9.81 -5.67 -1.89
N THR A 31 9.31 -4.91 -2.86
CA THR A 31 8.69 -3.59 -2.64
C THR A 31 7.46 -3.66 -1.71
N PRO A 32 6.37 -4.40 -2.04
CA PRO A 32 5.24 -4.53 -1.12
C PRO A 32 5.65 -5.23 0.18
N MET A 33 6.61 -6.17 0.14
CA MET A 33 7.10 -6.84 1.35
C MET A 33 7.74 -5.86 2.33
N THR A 34 8.63 -4.99 1.85
CA THR A 34 9.30 -3.97 2.67
C THR A 34 8.33 -2.89 3.14
N LEU A 35 7.43 -2.45 2.25
CA LEU A 35 6.47 -1.39 2.51
C LEU A 35 5.45 -1.79 3.59
N LEU A 36 5.05 -3.06 3.60
CA LEU A 36 4.17 -3.62 4.63
C LEU A 36 4.90 -3.93 5.96
N SER A 37 6.24 -3.94 5.97
CA SER A 37 7.03 -4.36 7.14
C SER A 37 7.77 -3.22 7.85
N ARG A 38 8.09 -2.11 7.17
CA ARG A 38 8.98 -1.04 7.67
C ARG A 38 8.33 0.34 7.80
N ASP A 39 7.00 0.42 7.81
CA ASP A 39 6.20 1.65 7.69
C ASP A 39 6.18 2.21 6.25
N ILE A 40 4.98 2.53 5.76
CA ILE A 40 4.75 3.11 4.43
C ILE A 40 5.46 4.45 4.27
N GLY A 41 5.68 5.20 5.37
CA GLY A 41 6.36 6.49 5.35
C GLY A 41 7.81 6.46 4.84
N GLY A 42 8.46 5.29 4.84
CA GLY A 42 9.83 5.12 4.31
C GLY A 42 9.90 4.79 2.81
N ALA A 43 8.77 4.58 2.15
CA ALA A 43 8.72 4.30 0.72
C ALA A 43 8.82 5.60 -0.10
N SER A 44 9.45 5.52 -1.28
CA SER A 44 9.45 6.63 -2.23
C SER A 44 8.02 6.93 -2.70
N PHE A 45 7.73 8.23 -2.86
CA PHE A 45 6.40 8.69 -3.29
C PHE A 45 5.94 8.04 -4.59
N ASP A 46 6.84 7.88 -5.57
CA ASP A 46 6.54 7.20 -6.84
C ASP A 46 6.00 5.78 -6.66
N ILE A 47 6.58 5.02 -5.71
CA ILE A 47 6.15 3.66 -5.40
C ILE A 47 4.77 3.67 -4.75
N VAL A 48 4.54 4.59 -3.81
CA VAL A 48 3.22 4.75 -3.16
C VAL A 48 2.16 5.06 -4.21
N ILE A 49 2.43 6.02 -5.11
CA ILE A 49 1.50 6.37 -6.19
C ILE A 49 1.26 5.19 -7.14
N LYS A 50 2.29 4.43 -7.53
CA LYS A 50 2.12 3.26 -8.41
C LYS A 50 1.20 2.22 -7.78
N ILE A 51 1.38 1.95 -6.48
CA ILE A 51 0.54 1.03 -5.70
C ILE A 51 -0.90 1.55 -5.60
N CYS A 52 -1.09 2.83 -5.22
CA CYS A 52 -2.41 3.44 -5.12
C CYS A 52 -3.17 3.40 -6.45
N ARG A 53 -2.50 3.74 -7.57
CA ARG A 53 -3.09 3.66 -8.91
C ARG A 53 -3.49 2.24 -9.28
N LYS A 54 -2.67 1.25 -8.94
CA LYS A 54 -3.00 -0.15 -9.22
C LYS A 54 -4.19 -0.64 -8.40
N LEU A 55 -4.33 -0.16 -7.17
CA LEU A 55 -5.44 -0.47 -6.28
C LEU A 55 -6.69 0.40 -6.52
N GLU A 56 -6.59 1.39 -7.42
CA GLU A 56 -7.64 2.38 -7.70
C GLU A 56 -8.12 3.09 -6.42
N ILE A 57 -7.17 3.46 -5.56
CA ILE A 57 -7.42 4.19 -4.31
C ILE A 57 -6.76 5.55 -4.34
N ASP A 58 -7.37 6.51 -3.66
CA ASP A 58 -6.75 7.81 -3.46
C ASP A 58 -5.62 7.71 -2.42
N PRO A 59 -4.40 8.20 -2.69
CA PRO A 59 -3.31 8.21 -1.72
C PRO A 59 -3.67 8.89 -0.40
N PHE A 60 -4.52 9.92 -0.41
CA PHE A 60 -4.97 10.63 0.79
C PHE A 60 -5.92 9.77 1.65
N ASP A 61 -6.66 8.81 1.08
CA ASP A 61 -7.44 7.82 1.85
C ASP A 61 -6.57 6.89 2.69
N PHE A 62 -5.27 6.80 2.33
CA PHE A 62 -4.25 6.06 3.03
C PHE A 62 -3.51 6.88 4.09
N TYR A 63 -3.41 8.18 3.86
CA TYR A 63 -2.68 9.12 4.70
C TYR A 63 -3.54 9.87 5.69
N SER A 64 -4.86 9.69 5.70
CA SER A 64 -5.75 10.29 6.69
C SER A 64 -5.30 9.91 8.10
N LYS A 65 -4.52 10.82 8.71
CA LYS A 65 -4.30 10.87 10.15
C LYS A 65 -5.69 10.91 10.78
N ASN A 66 -5.86 10.18 11.89
CA ASN A 66 -6.81 10.59 12.90
C ASN A 66 -6.50 12.06 13.26
N ASN A 67 -7.12 13.01 12.57
CA ASN A 67 -7.18 14.40 12.97
C ASN A 67 -8.11 14.47 14.17
N SER A 68 -7.64 14.01 15.34
CA SER A 68 -8.12 14.53 16.61
C SER A 68 -7.50 15.92 16.79
N TYR A 69 -8.00 16.89 16.02
CA TYR A 69 -8.09 18.25 16.53
C TYR A 69 -9.44 18.34 17.25
N LYS A 70 -9.44 17.91 18.51
CA LYS A 70 -10.45 18.29 19.47
C LYS A 70 -9.77 18.54 20.80
#